data_AF-A0A316RI72-F1
#
_entry.id   AF-A0A316RI72-F1
#
_cell.length_a   1.000
_cell.length_b   1.000
_cell.length_c   1.000
_cell.angle_alpha   90.00
_cell.angle_beta   90.00
_cell.angle_gamma   90.00
#
_symmetry.space_group_name_H-M   'P 1'
#
loop_
_entity.id
_entity.type
_entity.pdbx_description
1 polymer ?
#
loop_
_entity_poly.entity_id
_entity_poly.type
_entity_poly.pdbx_seq_one_letter_code
_entity_poly.pdbx_strand_id
1 'polypeptide(L)'
;MVATLPRGIEEGIAPFKFSRMCGKMPVMKNLKYINNRCDMKKIIRAALLPLVVVLAFCSCTKYEKVGGGGNDGEKVFDILTADNFAVNAGEKNVFKIGRSQDGYRWLLDGREVSTASTYEFTPVKQGTYAITLETSAGKYECSVDVLRPVTDNSSKWISDIVEYRPAPGQFINASSWGTYERARSIIGEQPELGERGGVSLGGFGGYIIFKFDHTVVNQNGYDFVIRGNAFDGSSEPGAVMVAFDRNGNGVPDDDEWYELAGETYNPASGGYEYTVKKNFTVTYTRPDDISKAVDVSWSASDGTSGYIYANVFHSQPYWPLFVDGDPAHMTFTGTCLSNLSIDRSEEMGMEGEYWYSAAAGKGYADNYSEEYDDIVNLDPQTARSNKFDISNAVDAQGNKVRLSGADFIKVYTCINQSSGWLGEGSTEVCGAISLTSGPLSGQSDPYASGEGSTEVCGAISLSAKKKFLCF
;
A
#
# COMPACT_ATOMS: atom_id res chain seq x y z
N MET A 1 -2.25 -75.62 -37.21
CA MET A 1 -1.63 -76.95 -37.37
C MET A 1 -0.16 -76.76 -37.74
N VAL A 2 0.77 -77.51 -37.10
CA VAL A 2 2.01 -78.15 -37.61
C VAL A 2 2.72 -77.47 -38.81
N ALA A 3 4.03 -77.13 -38.83
CA ALA A 3 5.19 -77.81 -38.21
C ALA A 3 6.52 -76.98 -38.11
N THR A 4 7.34 -77.29 -37.09
CA THR A 4 8.83 -77.47 -37.06
C THR A 4 9.87 -76.46 -37.62
N LEU A 5 10.52 -75.70 -36.71
CA LEU A 5 11.94 -75.76 -36.23
C LEU A 5 12.98 -76.65 -36.98
N PRO A 6 14.33 -76.37 -36.95
CA PRO A 6 15.13 -76.35 -35.69
C PRO A 6 16.50 -75.58 -35.54
N ARG A 7 16.86 -75.30 -34.25
CA ARG A 7 18.20 -75.23 -33.57
C ARG A 7 19.28 -74.25 -34.10
N GLY A 8 20.10 -73.55 -33.28
CA GLY A 8 20.31 -73.48 -31.80
C GLY A 8 21.02 -72.14 -31.42
N ILE A 9 21.69 -71.91 -30.27
CA ILE A 9 22.00 -72.71 -29.07
C ILE A 9 22.31 -71.76 -27.85
N GLU A 10 22.90 -72.27 -26.76
CA GLU A 10 23.40 -71.66 -25.48
C GLU A 10 24.22 -70.34 -25.58
N GLU A 11 24.40 -69.46 -24.57
CA GLU A 11 23.91 -69.27 -23.17
C GLU A 11 24.00 -67.73 -22.82
N GLY A 12 23.74 -67.17 -21.62
CA GLY A 12 23.39 -67.72 -20.31
C GLY A 12 23.44 -66.70 -19.13
N ILE A 13 22.52 -66.82 -18.17
CA ILE A 13 22.48 -66.30 -16.77
C ILE A 13 22.57 -64.76 -16.50
N ALA A 14 21.82 -64.28 -15.49
CA ALA A 14 21.64 -62.87 -15.12
C ALA A 14 22.17 -62.53 -13.67
N PRO A 15 21.66 -61.53 -12.90
CA PRO A 15 22.42 -60.32 -12.53
C PRO A 15 22.67 -60.12 -11.01
N PHE A 16 23.46 -59.10 -10.59
CA PHE A 16 23.18 -58.12 -9.47
C PHE A 16 24.42 -57.38 -8.85
N LYS A 17 24.14 -56.15 -8.36
CA LYS A 17 24.64 -55.44 -7.13
C LYS A 17 26.00 -54.68 -7.05
N PHE A 18 25.83 -53.43 -6.55
CA PHE A 18 26.70 -52.53 -5.76
C PHE A 18 28.04 -53.01 -5.16
N SER A 19 29.04 -52.12 -5.17
CA SER A 19 29.96 -51.90 -4.02
C SER A 19 30.56 -50.47 -3.98
N ARG A 20 31.31 -50.13 -2.92
CA ARG A 20 31.78 -48.77 -2.53
C ARG A 20 33.31 -48.58 -2.68
N MET A 21 33.72 -47.30 -2.81
CA MET A 21 35.04 -46.70 -2.43
C MET A 21 36.29 -47.24 -3.17
N CYS A 22 37.28 -46.42 -3.59
CA CYS A 22 38.13 -45.53 -2.77
C CYS A 22 39.11 -44.73 -3.67
N GLY A 23 39.69 -43.60 -3.19
CA GLY A 23 41.10 -43.26 -3.54
C GLY A 23 41.47 -41.94 -4.24
N LYS A 24 41.57 -40.84 -3.47
CA LYS A 24 42.71 -39.88 -3.38
C LYS A 24 43.16 -38.93 -4.54
N MET A 25 43.61 -37.75 -4.06
CA MET A 25 44.58 -36.76 -4.61
C MET A 25 44.12 -35.70 -5.64
N PRO A 26 44.77 -34.50 -5.67
CA PRO A 26 45.33 -33.72 -4.56
C PRO A 26 45.01 -32.20 -4.60
N VAL A 27 45.31 -31.49 -3.50
CA VAL A 27 45.30 -30.01 -3.43
C VAL A 27 46.57 -29.43 -4.05
N MET A 28 46.45 -28.36 -4.85
CA MET A 28 47.56 -27.41 -5.08
C MET A 28 47.16 -25.98 -4.71
N LYS A 29 48.12 -25.26 -4.12
CA LYS A 29 48.02 -23.86 -3.68
C LYS A 29 48.61 -22.91 -4.72
N ASN A 30 48.33 -21.62 -4.51
CA ASN A 30 49.03 -20.42 -4.99
C ASN A 30 48.55 -19.83 -6.32
N LEU A 31 47.91 -18.65 -6.24
CA LEU A 31 48.55 -17.42 -6.71
C LEU A 31 48.06 -16.22 -5.87
N LYS A 32 48.79 -15.11 -5.92
CA LYS A 32 48.80 -14.03 -4.90
C LYS A 32 48.82 -12.66 -5.60
N TYR A 33 48.08 -11.68 -5.07
CA TYR A 33 47.99 -10.28 -5.57
C TYR A 33 47.32 -10.16 -6.97
N ILE A 34 46.70 -9.05 -7.38
CA ILE A 34 46.99 -7.62 -7.10
C ILE A 34 45.71 -6.84 -6.79
N ASN A 35 45.81 -5.92 -5.83
CA ASN A 35 44.85 -4.85 -5.55
C ASN A 35 45.32 -3.59 -6.28
N ASN A 36 44.47 -2.91 -7.06
CA ASN A 36 44.78 -1.59 -7.63
C ASN A 36 43.52 -0.77 -7.93
N ARG A 37 43.36 0.35 -7.22
CA ARG A 37 42.58 1.49 -7.69
C ARG A 37 43.49 2.33 -8.61
N CYS A 38 43.05 2.66 -9.82
CA CYS A 38 43.18 3.99 -10.44
C CYS A 38 42.68 4.03 -11.89
N ASP A 39 42.45 5.26 -12.36
CA ASP A 39 42.25 5.68 -13.75
C ASP A 39 41.12 5.06 -14.58
N MET A 40 39.97 5.73 -14.51
CA MET A 40 39.09 5.90 -15.68
C MET A 40 38.63 7.36 -15.81
N LYS A 41 39.60 8.27 -15.99
CA LYS A 41 39.36 9.69 -16.37
C LYS A 41 40.00 10.01 -17.72
N LYS A 42 39.30 9.69 -18.82
CA LYS A 42 39.37 10.30 -20.17
C LYS A 42 38.53 9.46 -21.14
N ILE A 43 38.09 10.06 -22.25
CA ILE A 43 37.14 9.51 -23.25
C ILE A 43 35.72 9.52 -22.63
N ILE A 44 34.72 10.29 -23.07
CA ILE A 44 34.45 10.97 -24.37
C ILE A 44 34.08 12.45 -24.15
N ARG A 45 34.50 13.33 -25.07
CA ARG A 45 33.85 14.65 -25.32
C ARG A 45 33.14 14.58 -26.68
N ALA A 46 32.06 15.37 -26.82
CA ALA A 46 31.31 15.70 -28.04
C ALA A 46 30.01 14.91 -28.32
N ALA A 47 28.94 15.32 -27.64
CA ALA A 47 27.62 15.50 -28.24
C ALA A 47 26.91 16.65 -27.51
N LEU A 48 26.37 17.62 -28.25
CA LEU A 48 25.64 18.79 -27.74
C LEU A 48 24.20 18.72 -28.26
N LEU A 49 23.22 18.70 -27.36
CA LEU A 49 21.86 19.22 -27.53
C LEU A 49 21.26 19.39 -26.11
N PRO A 50 20.27 20.28 -25.89
CA PRO A 50 19.93 20.75 -24.55
C PRO A 50 19.08 19.73 -23.77
N LEU A 51 19.62 19.25 -22.66
CA LEU A 51 18.83 18.51 -21.67
C LEU A 51 18.03 19.51 -20.85
N VAL A 52 16.71 19.35 -20.80
CA VAL A 52 15.86 20.03 -19.80
C VAL A 52 16.30 19.52 -18.43
N VAL A 53 16.80 20.42 -17.59
CA VAL A 53 17.25 20.06 -16.25
C VAL A 53 16.03 19.93 -15.32
N VAL A 54 15.48 18.72 -15.25
CA VAL A 54 14.62 18.33 -14.13
C VAL A 54 15.52 18.14 -12.92
N LEU A 55 15.54 19.13 -12.02
CA LEU A 55 16.24 19.03 -10.74
C LEU A 55 15.45 18.13 -9.79
N ALA A 56 15.69 16.82 -9.88
CA ALA A 56 15.26 15.86 -8.87
C ALA A 56 16.09 16.06 -7.59
N PHE A 57 15.59 16.91 -6.68
CA PHE A 57 16.16 17.06 -5.35
C PHE A 57 15.71 15.91 -4.43
N CYS A 58 16.40 14.79 -4.51
CA CYS A 58 16.37 13.78 -3.44
C CYS A 58 17.14 14.32 -2.23
N SER A 59 16.48 15.12 -1.39
CA SER A 59 16.97 15.51 -0.07
C SER A 59 16.35 14.60 0.99
N CYS A 60 17.16 14.06 1.90
CA CYS A 60 16.67 13.45 3.13
C CYS A 60 16.16 14.56 4.05
N THR A 61 14.89 14.89 3.91
CA THR A 61 14.18 15.91 4.69
C THR A 61 14.08 15.52 6.17
N LYS A 62 14.03 16.54 7.05
CA LYS A 62 13.72 16.38 8.46
C LYS A 62 12.56 17.31 8.76
N TYR A 63 11.40 16.71 8.98
CA TYR A 63 10.19 17.46 9.31
C TYR A 63 10.29 17.92 10.78
N GLU A 64 9.81 19.13 11.06
CA GLU A 64 9.60 19.63 12.41
C GLU A 64 8.22 20.29 12.52
N LYS A 65 7.50 19.93 13.58
CA LYS A 65 6.38 20.65 14.23
C LYS A 65 5.41 21.43 13.34
N VAL A 66 4.17 20.94 13.34
CA VAL A 66 2.95 21.75 13.19
C VAL A 66 3.07 23.04 14.03
N GLY A 67 2.79 24.18 13.39
CA GLY A 67 3.15 25.52 13.88
C GLY A 67 2.62 25.83 15.29
N GLY A 68 3.47 26.44 16.11
CA GLY A 68 3.10 26.89 17.46
C GLY A 68 2.01 27.97 17.41
N GLY A 69 0.94 27.77 18.18
CA GLY A 69 -0.27 28.59 18.08
C GLY A 69 -0.07 30.07 18.42
N GLY A 70 -0.59 30.95 17.56
CA GLY A 70 -1.02 32.29 17.95
C GLY A 70 -2.33 32.22 18.75
N ASN A 71 -2.67 33.29 19.47
CA ASN A 71 -3.78 33.28 20.44
C ASN A 71 -5.19 33.08 19.83
N ASP A 72 -5.35 33.24 18.51
CA ASP A 72 -6.66 33.39 17.87
C ASP A 72 -6.96 32.28 16.82
N GLY A 73 -6.30 31.12 16.92
CA GLY A 73 -6.41 30.03 15.94
C GLY A 73 -5.53 30.20 14.69
N GLU A 74 -4.79 31.30 14.61
CA GLU A 74 -3.79 31.57 13.57
C GLU A 74 -2.55 30.69 13.74
N LYS A 75 -2.18 29.97 12.67
CA LYS A 75 -0.94 29.17 12.61
C LYS A 75 0.19 30.00 11.99
N VAL A 76 1.33 30.08 12.68
CA VAL A 76 2.49 30.85 12.21
C VAL A 76 3.64 29.92 11.82
N PHE A 77 4.12 30.08 10.60
CA PHE A 77 5.12 29.24 9.96
C PHE A 77 6.40 30.03 9.64
N ASP A 78 7.57 29.45 9.88
CA ASP A 78 8.86 30.03 9.50
C ASP A 78 9.39 29.33 8.24
N ILE A 79 9.59 30.10 7.16
CA ILE A 79 10.08 29.57 5.88
C ILE A 79 11.50 28.96 5.96
N LEU A 80 12.26 29.23 7.03
CA LEU A 80 13.57 28.61 7.24
C LEU A 80 13.52 27.19 7.81
N THR A 81 12.40 26.79 8.42
CA THR A 81 12.18 25.44 8.98
C THR A 81 11.07 24.69 8.23
N ALA A 82 10.82 25.10 6.98
CA ALA A 82 9.64 24.74 6.20
C ALA A 82 9.90 23.59 5.21
N ASP A 83 10.06 22.37 5.72
CA ASP A 83 9.94 21.16 4.90
C ASP A 83 8.45 20.76 4.83
N ASN A 84 7.78 21.08 3.72
CA ASN A 84 6.39 20.70 3.35
C ASN A 84 5.33 20.80 4.47
N PHE A 85 4.65 21.95 4.57
CA PHE A 85 3.57 22.13 5.55
C PHE A 85 2.22 21.59 5.09
N ALA A 86 1.39 21.16 6.04
CA ALA A 86 -0.04 20.92 5.83
C ALA A 86 -0.88 22.03 6.48
N VAL A 87 -1.85 22.58 5.74
CA VAL A 87 -2.87 23.52 6.26
C VAL A 87 -4.24 23.14 5.74
N ASN A 88 -5.32 23.49 6.44
CA ASN A 88 -6.66 23.28 5.91
C ASN A 88 -7.10 24.41 4.99
N ALA A 89 -7.89 24.09 3.97
CA ALA A 89 -8.66 25.08 3.24
C ALA A 89 -9.58 25.86 4.20
N GLY A 90 -9.58 27.19 4.10
CA GLY A 90 -10.35 28.12 4.93
C GLY A 90 -9.65 28.61 6.21
N GLU A 91 -8.58 27.97 6.67
CA GLU A 91 -7.82 28.44 7.84
C GLU A 91 -6.92 29.64 7.51
N LYS A 92 -6.75 30.57 8.46
CA LYS A 92 -5.78 31.67 8.35
C LYS A 92 -4.41 31.18 8.84
N ASN A 93 -3.43 31.27 7.94
CA ASN A 93 -2.04 30.92 8.19
C ASN A 93 -1.15 32.15 7.97
N VAL A 94 -0.01 32.25 8.66
CA VAL A 94 0.93 33.36 8.49
C VAL A 94 2.35 32.84 8.31
N PHE A 95 2.92 33.12 7.14
CA PHE A 95 4.32 32.83 6.83
C PHE A 95 5.20 34.02 7.21
N LYS A 96 6.35 33.72 7.81
CA LYS A 96 7.41 34.68 8.16
C LYS A 96 8.78 34.05 7.93
N ILE A 97 9.81 34.83 8.18
CA ILE A 97 11.19 34.34 8.32
C ILE A 97 11.67 34.65 9.75
N GLY A 98 12.30 33.68 10.42
CA GLY A 98 12.71 33.78 11.84
C GLY A 98 13.78 34.83 12.19
N ARG A 99 14.16 35.67 11.23
CA ARG A 99 15.14 36.74 11.38
C ARG A 99 14.72 37.94 10.53
N SER A 100 14.99 39.15 11.01
CA SER A 100 14.73 40.36 10.22
C SER A 100 15.53 40.34 8.91
N GLN A 101 14.90 40.82 7.84
CA GLN A 101 15.41 40.96 6.49
C GLN A 101 14.98 42.32 5.92
N ASP A 102 15.60 42.74 4.82
CA ASP A 102 15.21 43.92 4.04
C ASP A 102 14.70 43.50 2.65
N GLY A 103 13.72 44.22 2.11
CA GLY A 103 13.23 44.00 0.74
C GLY A 103 12.40 42.73 0.56
N TYR A 104 11.45 42.47 1.46
CA TYR A 104 10.56 41.30 1.39
C TYR A 104 9.71 41.32 0.12
N ARG A 105 9.61 40.15 -0.53
CA ARG A 105 8.74 39.90 -1.66
C ARG A 105 8.31 38.43 -1.63
N TRP A 106 7.07 38.20 -1.25
CA TRP A 106 6.45 36.88 -1.19
C TRP A 106 5.76 36.55 -2.51
N LEU A 107 5.95 35.33 -2.98
CA LEU A 107 5.27 34.80 -4.17
C LEU A 107 4.56 33.48 -3.84
N LEU A 108 3.35 33.32 -4.37
CA LEU A 108 2.60 32.07 -4.40
C LEU A 108 2.58 31.59 -5.86
N ASP A 109 3.11 30.41 -6.14
CA ASP A 109 3.25 29.84 -7.49
C ASP A 109 3.91 30.82 -8.50
N GLY A 110 4.93 31.54 -8.02
CA GLY A 110 5.66 32.54 -8.79
C GLY A 110 4.92 33.87 -9.02
N ARG A 111 3.74 34.07 -8.43
CA ARG A 111 2.98 35.34 -8.48
C ARG A 111 3.15 36.10 -7.17
N GLU A 112 3.52 37.37 -7.24
CA GLU A 112 3.70 38.22 -6.06
C GLU A 112 2.37 38.41 -5.29
N VAL A 113 2.42 38.19 -3.97
CA VAL A 113 1.25 38.21 -3.06
C VAL A 113 1.42 39.12 -1.85
N SER A 114 2.65 39.44 -1.43
CA SER A 114 2.93 40.37 -0.32
C SER A 114 4.33 40.97 -0.44
N THR A 115 4.51 42.21 0.01
CA THR A 115 5.83 42.84 0.25
C THR A 115 6.04 43.21 1.73
N ALA A 116 5.17 42.72 2.62
CA ALA A 116 5.32 42.88 4.06
C ALA A 116 6.32 41.86 4.63
N SER A 117 6.73 42.07 5.88
CA SER A 117 7.60 41.13 6.62
C SER A 117 6.96 39.77 6.89
N THR A 118 5.64 39.64 6.66
CA THR A 118 4.86 38.41 6.71
C THR A 118 3.96 38.27 5.48
N TYR A 119 3.49 37.05 5.27
CA TYR A 119 2.46 36.73 4.27
C TYR A 119 1.30 36.00 4.95
N GLU A 120 0.12 36.62 4.94
CA GLU A 120 -1.12 35.97 5.38
C GLU A 120 -1.70 35.11 4.25
N PHE A 121 -1.94 33.83 4.54
CA PHE A 121 -2.40 32.82 3.59
C PHE A 121 -3.67 32.14 4.11
N THR A 122 -4.79 32.41 3.44
CA THR A 122 -6.07 31.74 3.65
C THR A 122 -6.48 31.05 2.33
N PRO A 123 -5.99 29.82 2.08
CA PRO A 123 -6.31 29.12 0.84
C PRO A 123 -7.76 28.65 0.84
N VAL A 124 -8.45 28.75 -0.29
CA VAL A 124 -9.85 28.27 -0.45
C VAL A 124 -9.97 27.01 -1.29
N LYS A 125 -8.91 26.62 -1.99
CA LYS A 125 -8.85 25.45 -2.85
C LYS A 125 -7.74 24.52 -2.34
N GLN A 126 -8.01 23.22 -2.37
CA GLN A 126 -7.01 22.18 -2.18
C GLN A 126 -5.92 22.23 -3.26
N GLY A 127 -4.73 21.76 -2.87
CA GLY A 127 -3.59 21.51 -3.74
C GLY A 127 -2.27 21.76 -3.02
N THR A 128 -1.16 21.41 -3.66
CA THR A 128 0.19 21.80 -3.24
C THR A 128 0.55 23.14 -3.87
N TYR A 129 0.89 24.13 -3.04
CA TYR A 129 1.28 25.47 -3.48
C TYR A 129 2.76 25.74 -3.17
N ALA A 130 3.46 26.40 -4.09
CA ALA A 130 4.84 26.83 -3.88
C ALA A 130 4.88 28.24 -3.28
N ILE A 131 5.40 28.38 -2.06
CA ILE A 131 5.64 29.67 -1.41
C ILE A 131 7.11 30.03 -1.55
N THR A 132 7.37 31.21 -2.10
CA THR A 132 8.71 31.80 -2.20
C THR A 132 8.78 33.09 -1.39
N LEU A 133 9.87 33.30 -0.67
CA LEU A 133 10.29 34.61 -0.17
C LEU A 133 11.58 35.04 -0.84
N GLU A 134 11.55 36.15 -1.56
CA GLU A 134 12.73 36.90 -1.99
C GLU A 134 13.03 38.02 -0.99
N THR A 135 14.29 38.18 -0.61
CA THR A 135 14.80 39.30 0.20
C THR A 135 16.11 39.83 -0.38
N SER A 136 16.59 40.96 0.13
CA SER A 136 17.93 41.50 -0.18
C SER A 136 19.08 40.54 0.13
N ALA A 137 18.87 39.50 0.94
CA ALA A 137 19.89 38.52 1.31
C ALA A 137 19.78 37.17 0.55
N GLY A 138 18.68 36.91 -0.17
CA GLY A 138 18.51 35.66 -0.92
C GLY A 138 17.05 35.27 -1.19
N LYS A 139 16.89 34.06 -1.72
CA LYS A 139 15.61 33.41 -2.00
C LYS A 139 15.41 32.23 -1.05
N TYR A 140 14.20 32.07 -0.53
CA TYR A 140 13.77 30.96 0.32
C TYR A 140 12.49 30.37 -0.29
N GLU A 141 12.35 29.05 -0.29
CA GLU A 141 11.26 28.34 -0.97
C GLU A 141 10.77 27.20 -0.07
N CYS A 142 9.46 27.01 0.00
CA CYS A 142 8.81 25.84 0.58
C CYS A 142 7.53 25.49 -0.17
N SER A 143 7.01 24.29 0.07
CA SER A 143 5.68 23.88 -0.40
C SER A 143 4.69 23.82 0.76
N VAL A 144 3.42 24.06 0.47
CA VAL A 144 2.32 23.85 1.41
C VAL A 144 1.20 23.05 0.74
N ASP A 145 0.86 21.91 1.35
CA ASP A 145 -0.31 21.11 0.99
C ASP A 145 -1.54 21.69 1.69
N VAL A 146 -2.55 22.05 0.90
CA VAL A 146 -3.84 22.52 1.39
C VAL A 146 -4.82 21.35 1.37
N LEU A 147 -5.21 20.89 2.56
CA LEU A 147 -6.08 19.73 2.75
C LEU A 147 -7.56 20.13 2.74
N ARG A 148 -8.46 19.18 2.42
CA ARG A 148 -9.91 19.32 2.64
C ARG A 148 -10.21 19.03 4.12
N PRO A 149 -10.66 20.01 4.92
CA PRO A 149 -10.92 19.80 6.34
C PRO A 149 -12.13 18.90 6.59
N VAL A 150 -12.12 18.21 7.73
CA VAL A 150 -13.34 17.66 8.35
C VAL A 150 -14.25 18.83 8.76
N THR A 151 -15.53 18.75 8.43
CA THR A 151 -16.56 19.75 8.80
C THR A 151 -17.69 19.11 9.62
N ASP A 152 -18.61 19.91 10.17
CA ASP A 152 -19.81 19.40 10.88
C ASP A 152 -20.71 18.48 10.04
N ASN A 153 -20.59 18.53 8.70
CA ASN A 153 -21.32 17.67 7.77
C ASN A 153 -20.48 16.50 7.23
N SER A 154 -19.21 16.40 7.61
CA SER A 154 -18.31 15.35 7.14
C SER A 154 -18.63 13.99 7.77
N SER A 155 -18.45 12.94 6.99
CA SER A 155 -18.64 11.55 7.40
C SER A 155 -17.30 10.83 7.49
N LYS A 156 -17.14 9.99 8.53
CA LYS A 156 -15.99 9.08 8.64
C LYS A 156 -16.01 7.96 7.59
N TRP A 157 -17.11 7.77 6.88
CA TRP A 157 -17.34 6.67 5.93
C TRP A 157 -16.94 7.05 4.50
N ILE A 158 -16.72 6.03 3.66
CA ILE A 158 -16.54 6.21 2.21
C ILE A 158 -17.68 7.09 1.67
N SER A 159 -17.31 8.20 1.02
CA SER A 159 -18.27 9.14 0.41
C SER A 159 -18.58 8.79 -1.05
N ASP A 160 -17.63 8.19 -1.75
CA ASP A 160 -17.73 7.91 -3.18
C ASP A 160 -16.78 6.79 -3.63
N ILE A 161 -17.21 6.03 -4.65
CA ILE A 161 -16.34 5.10 -5.40
C ILE A 161 -15.96 5.79 -6.71
N VAL A 162 -14.66 6.03 -6.90
CA VAL A 162 -14.08 6.74 -8.05
C VAL A 162 -13.95 5.80 -9.25
N GLU A 163 -13.41 4.60 -9.04
CA GLU A 163 -13.34 3.54 -10.06
C GLU A 163 -13.53 2.17 -9.37
N TYR A 164 -14.20 1.25 -10.06
CA TYR A 164 -14.18 -0.18 -9.72
C TYR A 164 -13.83 -0.95 -10.99
N ARG A 165 -12.69 -1.60 -10.98
CA ARG A 165 -12.10 -2.30 -12.12
C ARG A 165 -11.59 -3.67 -11.67
N PRO A 166 -12.48 -4.63 -11.44
CA PRO A 166 -12.09 -5.96 -11.01
C PRO A 166 -11.33 -6.68 -12.12
N ALA A 167 -10.46 -7.61 -11.73
CA ALA A 167 -9.96 -8.66 -12.61
C ALA A 167 -11.03 -9.77 -12.73
N PRO A 168 -10.91 -10.69 -13.70
CA PRO A 168 -11.80 -11.84 -13.77
C PRO A 168 -11.76 -12.70 -12.48
N GLY A 169 -12.91 -13.27 -12.11
CA GLY A 169 -13.07 -14.03 -10.85
C GLY A 169 -14.45 -14.67 -10.68
N GLN A 170 -14.55 -15.67 -9.80
CA GLN A 170 -15.76 -16.46 -9.52
C GLN A 170 -16.91 -15.67 -8.90
N PHE A 171 -16.61 -14.52 -8.27
CA PHE A 171 -17.62 -13.62 -7.72
C PHE A 171 -18.03 -12.50 -8.68
N ILE A 172 -17.31 -12.31 -9.78
CA ILE A 172 -17.57 -11.24 -10.75
C ILE A 172 -18.91 -11.49 -11.45
N ASN A 173 -19.62 -10.40 -11.74
CA ASN A 173 -21.00 -10.34 -12.21
C ASN A 173 -22.07 -10.94 -11.28
N ALA A 174 -21.71 -11.51 -10.11
CA ALA A 174 -22.68 -11.93 -9.11
C ALA A 174 -23.20 -10.71 -8.32
N SER A 175 -24.51 -10.52 -8.24
CA SER A 175 -25.14 -9.38 -7.54
C SER A 175 -24.81 -9.30 -6.04
N SER A 176 -24.34 -10.40 -5.45
CA SER A 176 -23.88 -10.48 -4.05
C SER A 176 -22.48 -9.93 -3.81
N TRP A 177 -21.62 -9.84 -4.83
CA TRP A 177 -20.19 -9.52 -4.64
C TRP A 177 -19.49 -8.77 -5.78
N GLY A 178 -19.89 -8.90 -7.05
CA GLY A 178 -19.03 -8.49 -8.18
C GLY A 178 -19.71 -7.70 -9.30
N THR A 179 -20.68 -6.84 -8.98
CA THR A 179 -21.25 -5.86 -9.94
C THR A 179 -20.89 -4.43 -9.58
N TYR A 180 -21.06 -3.50 -10.52
CA TYR A 180 -20.82 -2.08 -10.27
C TYR A 180 -21.75 -1.50 -9.18
N GLU A 181 -23.03 -1.89 -9.17
CA GLU A 181 -23.99 -1.53 -8.12
C GLU A 181 -23.54 -2.07 -6.76
N ARG A 182 -22.87 -3.23 -6.76
CA ARG A 182 -22.33 -3.84 -5.54
C ARG A 182 -21.13 -3.05 -5.01
N ALA A 183 -20.21 -2.64 -5.87
CA ALA A 183 -19.14 -1.72 -5.49
C ALA A 183 -19.70 -0.43 -4.89
N ARG A 184 -20.74 0.17 -5.48
CA ARG A 184 -21.40 1.37 -4.93
C ARG A 184 -22.08 1.15 -3.57
N SER A 185 -22.36 -0.09 -3.16
CA SER A 185 -23.08 -0.37 -1.90
C SER A 185 -22.24 -0.20 -0.63
N ILE A 186 -20.91 -0.13 -0.73
CA ILE A 186 -20.00 0.09 0.41
C ILE A 186 -19.82 1.58 0.78
N ILE A 187 -20.50 2.48 0.07
CA ILE A 187 -20.56 3.92 0.38
C ILE A 187 -21.43 4.13 1.63
N GLY A 188 -20.97 4.99 2.54
CA GLY A 188 -21.65 5.29 3.80
C GLY A 188 -21.50 4.19 4.86
N GLU A 189 -22.29 4.31 5.92
CA GLU A 189 -22.25 3.43 7.09
C GLU A 189 -22.57 1.96 6.73
N GLN A 190 -21.68 1.07 7.15
CA GLN A 190 -21.80 -0.38 6.91
C GLN A 190 -22.16 -1.08 8.22
N PRO A 191 -23.24 -1.90 8.27
CA PRO A 191 -23.69 -2.52 9.51
C PRO A 191 -22.60 -3.40 10.13
N GLU A 192 -22.51 -3.40 11.46
CA GLU A 192 -21.46 -4.14 12.18
C GLU A 192 -21.55 -5.66 11.96
N LEU A 193 -22.77 -6.22 11.92
CA LEU A 193 -23.04 -7.66 11.80
C LEU A 193 -24.33 -7.93 11.00
N GLY A 194 -24.20 -8.53 9.82
CA GLY A 194 -25.35 -9.00 9.02
C GLY A 194 -25.04 -9.12 7.52
N GLU A 195 -25.87 -9.86 6.77
CA GLU A 195 -25.73 -10.08 5.32
C GLU A 195 -25.95 -8.81 4.48
N ARG A 196 -24.96 -7.90 4.45
CA ARG A 196 -24.64 -7.01 3.32
C ARG A 196 -23.13 -6.84 3.30
N GLY A 197 -22.45 -7.81 2.68
CA GLY A 197 -20.98 -7.86 2.61
C GLY A 197 -20.37 -6.78 1.71
N GLY A 198 -19.13 -7.00 1.29
CA GLY A 198 -18.40 -6.09 0.42
C GLY A 198 -18.56 -6.31 -1.08
N VAL A 199 -17.49 -5.96 -1.79
CA VAL A 199 -17.28 -6.19 -3.22
C VAL A 199 -15.99 -6.97 -3.42
N SER A 200 -16.02 -8.00 -4.26
CA SER A 200 -14.83 -8.78 -4.65
C SER A 200 -14.09 -8.05 -5.77
N LEU A 201 -12.76 -8.03 -5.68
CA LEU A 201 -11.89 -7.44 -6.69
C LEU A 201 -11.49 -8.43 -7.80
N GLY A 202 -11.83 -9.72 -7.63
CA GLY A 202 -11.38 -10.82 -8.50
C GLY A 202 -9.90 -11.12 -8.31
N GLY A 203 -9.28 -11.77 -9.31
CA GLY A 203 -7.86 -12.13 -9.27
C GLY A 203 -6.87 -10.96 -9.25
N PHE A 204 -5.58 -11.29 -9.35
CA PHE A 204 -4.46 -10.34 -9.24
C PHE A 204 -4.69 -9.00 -9.96
N GLY A 205 -4.45 -7.92 -9.22
CA GLY A 205 -4.42 -6.56 -9.74
C GLY A 205 -5.79 -5.94 -9.99
N GLY A 206 -6.88 -6.71 -9.93
CA GLY A 206 -8.24 -6.18 -9.87
C GLY A 206 -8.39 -5.24 -8.67
N TYR A 207 -9.10 -4.11 -8.86
CA TYR A 207 -9.04 -3.01 -7.89
C TYR A 207 -10.32 -2.19 -7.72
N ILE A 208 -10.38 -1.47 -6.61
CA ILE A 208 -11.35 -0.40 -6.33
C ILE A 208 -10.60 0.85 -5.85
N ILE A 209 -11.09 2.02 -6.26
CA ILE A 209 -10.63 3.33 -5.80
C ILE A 209 -11.79 4.04 -5.13
N PHE A 210 -11.60 4.51 -3.90
CA PHE A 210 -12.60 5.23 -3.13
C PHE A 210 -12.02 6.48 -2.46
N LYS A 211 -12.91 7.35 -1.98
CA LYS A 211 -12.55 8.58 -1.25
C LYS A 211 -13.49 8.86 -0.07
N PHE A 212 -13.00 9.66 0.87
CA PHE A 212 -13.79 10.31 1.91
C PHE A 212 -14.16 11.74 1.47
N ASP A 213 -15.08 12.40 2.18
CA ASP A 213 -15.46 13.80 1.87
C ASP A 213 -14.42 14.86 2.30
N HIS A 214 -13.44 14.44 3.08
CA HIS A 214 -12.29 15.20 3.55
C HIS A 214 -10.99 14.52 3.08
N THR A 215 -9.84 15.16 3.32
CA THR A 215 -8.53 14.51 3.16
C THR A 215 -8.27 13.67 4.41
N VAL A 216 -7.90 12.39 4.25
CA VAL A 216 -7.41 11.57 5.36
C VAL A 216 -6.04 12.10 5.76
N VAL A 217 -5.94 12.74 6.92
CA VAL A 217 -4.68 13.32 7.40
C VAL A 217 -3.76 12.20 7.89
N ASN A 218 -2.48 12.29 7.53
CA ASN A 218 -1.43 11.44 8.09
C ASN A 218 -1.10 11.92 9.52
N GLN A 219 -1.44 11.10 10.51
CA GLN A 219 -1.31 11.38 11.94
C GLN A 219 -0.43 10.33 12.62
N ASN A 220 -0.11 10.52 13.90
CA ASN A 220 0.64 9.50 14.64
C ASN A 220 -0.19 8.22 14.81
N GLY A 221 0.18 7.16 14.10
CA GLY A 221 -0.45 5.85 14.18
C GLY A 221 -1.35 5.59 12.99
N TYR A 222 -2.56 5.05 13.23
CA TYR A 222 -3.47 4.69 12.15
C TYR A 222 -4.33 5.89 11.68
N ASP A 223 -4.42 6.03 10.36
CA ASP A 223 -5.11 7.13 9.66
C ASP A 223 -6.47 6.70 9.11
N PHE A 224 -6.59 5.43 8.73
CA PHE A 224 -7.83 4.82 8.26
C PHE A 224 -7.82 3.31 8.50
N VAL A 225 -8.99 2.70 8.43
CA VAL A 225 -9.16 1.24 8.42
C VAL A 225 -10.00 0.79 7.23
N ILE A 226 -9.73 -0.41 6.73
CA ILE A 226 -10.51 -1.07 5.68
C ILE A 226 -11.09 -2.37 6.24
N ARG A 227 -12.40 -2.57 6.07
CA ARG A 227 -13.10 -3.79 6.47
C ARG A 227 -13.02 -4.81 5.33
N GLY A 228 -12.73 -6.06 5.68
CA GLY A 228 -12.75 -7.21 4.77
C GLY A 228 -13.77 -8.27 5.19
N ASN A 229 -13.58 -9.50 4.74
CA ASN A 229 -14.25 -10.70 5.24
C ASN A 229 -13.31 -11.63 6.05
N ALA A 230 -12.00 -11.40 5.98
CA ALA A 230 -10.95 -12.28 6.47
C ALA A 230 -11.07 -12.77 7.92
N PHE A 231 -10.50 -13.96 8.14
CA PHE A 231 -10.32 -14.62 9.44
C PHE A 231 -9.07 -15.51 9.41
N ASP A 232 -8.65 -16.06 10.55
CA ASP A 232 -7.47 -16.93 10.63
C ASP A 232 -7.60 -18.16 9.70
N GLY A 233 -6.65 -18.31 8.79
CA GLY A 233 -6.69 -19.31 7.70
C GLY A 233 -7.50 -18.92 6.46
N SER A 234 -8.04 -17.71 6.37
CA SER A 234 -8.75 -17.16 5.21
C SER A 234 -8.35 -15.70 4.99
N SER A 235 -7.09 -15.49 4.60
CA SER A 235 -6.56 -14.18 4.18
C SER A 235 -6.42 -14.09 2.67
N GLU A 236 -6.93 -13.00 2.08
CA GLU A 236 -6.90 -12.76 0.62
C GLU A 236 -6.35 -11.35 0.35
N PRO A 237 -5.08 -11.09 0.71
CA PRO A 237 -4.56 -9.75 0.93
C PRO A 237 -4.68 -8.83 -0.29
N GLY A 238 -5.25 -7.65 -0.03
CA GLY A 238 -5.20 -6.50 -0.91
C GLY A 238 -4.04 -5.59 -0.54
N ALA A 239 -3.19 -5.23 -1.50
CA ALA A 239 -2.26 -4.13 -1.32
C ALA A 239 -3.00 -2.80 -1.44
N VAL A 240 -2.55 -1.80 -0.69
CA VAL A 240 -3.20 -0.49 -0.61
C VAL A 240 -2.26 0.59 -1.14
N MET A 241 -2.79 1.47 -1.99
CA MET A 241 -2.11 2.68 -2.43
C MET A 241 -2.92 3.92 -2.04
N VAL A 242 -2.22 5.02 -1.83
CA VAL A 242 -2.79 6.33 -1.48
C VAL A 242 -2.32 7.39 -2.46
N ALA A 243 -3.17 8.37 -2.74
CA ALA A 243 -2.84 9.56 -3.52
C ALA A 243 -3.43 10.82 -2.84
N PHE A 244 -2.69 11.92 -2.90
CA PHE A 244 -3.11 13.26 -2.46
C PHE A 244 -3.36 14.11 -3.71
N ASP A 245 -4.48 14.81 -3.77
CA ASP A 245 -4.90 15.64 -4.92
C ASP A 245 -4.07 16.94 -4.97
N ARG A 246 -2.87 16.87 -5.55
CA ARG A 246 -1.88 17.96 -5.54
C ARG A 246 -2.31 19.14 -6.38
N ASN A 247 -3.09 18.91 -7.42
CA ASN A 247 -3.54 19.99 -8.31
C ASN A 247 -4.97 20.47 -7.99
N GLY A 248 -5.70 19.77 -7.12
CA GLY A 248 -7.06 20.09 -6.67
C GLY A 248 -8.11 19.92 -7.76
N ASN A 249 -8.04 18.86 -8.58
CA ASN A 249 -9.00 18.59 -9.66
C ASN A 249 -10.15 17.66 -9.23
N GLY A 250 -10.04 16.97 -8.09
CA GLY A 250 -11.02 16.01 -7.57
C GLY A 250 -10.97 14.60 -8.18
N VAL A 251 -9.94 14.28 -8.98
CA VAL A 251 -9.65 12.96 -9.54
C VAL A 251 -8.21 12.52 -9.19
N PRO A 252 -7.92 11.21 -9.04
CA PRO A 252 -6.55 10.77 -8.82
C PRO A 252 -5.74 10.84 -10.12
N ASP A 253 -4.60 11.51 -10.10
CA ASP A 253 -3.65 11.52 -11.23
C ASP A 253 -2.64 10.35 -11.15
N ASP A 254 -2.17 9.89 -12.31
CA ASP A 254 -1.33 8.68 -12.43
C ASP A 254 0.03 8.79 -11.69
N ASP A 255 0.55 10.00 -11.47
CA ASP A 255 1.83 10.28 -10.81
C ASP A 255 1.72 10.60 -9.30
N GLU A 256 0.53 10.45 -8.71
CA GLU A 256 0.26 10.72 -7.29
C GLU A 256 0.24 9.48 -6.39
N TRP A 257 0.32 8.27 -6.96
CA TRP A 257 0.14 7.01 -6.24
C TRP A 257 1.38 6.51 -5.48
N TYR A 258 1.21 6.25 -4.18
CA TYR A 258 2.20 5.63 -3.31
C TYR A 258 1.63 4.36 -2.66
N GLU A 259 2.34 3.24 -2.75
CA GLU A 259 1.92 2.00 -2.05
C GLU A 259 2.23 2.12 -0.56
N LEU A 260 1.35 1.62 0.31
CA LEU A 260 1.63 1.48 1.73
C LEU A 260 2.40 0.18 1.95
N ALA A 261 3.63 0.28 2.43
CA ALA A 261 4.50 -0.87 2.66
C ALA A 261 4.04 -1.67 3.89
N GLY A 262 3.26 -2.73 3.64
CA GLY A 262 2.92 -3.74 4.64
C GLY A 262 4.13 -4.53 5.14
N GLU A 263 3.91 -5.35 6.17
CA GLU A 263 4.97 -6.04 6.91
C GLU A 263 5.84 -6.95 6.04
N THR A 264 5.22 -7.70 5.12
CA THR A 264 5.91 -8.57 4.17
C THR A 264 6.44 -7.86 2.92
N TYR A 265 6.22 -6.54 2.75
CA TYR A 265 6.57 -5.78 1.54
C TYR A 265 8.06 -5.91 1.16
N ASN A 266 8.94 -5.93 2.16
CA ASN A 266 10.38 -6.14 2.03
C ASN A 266 10.77 -7.40 2.82
N PRO A 267 10.81 -8.60 2.20
CA PRO A 267 11.11 -9.86 2.88
C PRO A 267 12.60 -9.97 3.26
N ALA A 268 12.97 -9.28 4.34
CA ALA A 268 14.28 -9.36 4.97
C ALA A 268 14.10 -9.45 6.49
N SER A 269 14.18 -10.69 7.01
CA SER A 269 14.24 -11.12 8.44
C SER A 269 13.07 -12.01 8.91
N GLY A 270 13.06 -13.27 8.46
CA GLY A 270 12.76 -14.41 9.35
C GLY A 270 11.31 -14.84 9.53
N GLY A 271 10.87 -15.79 8.69
CA GLY A 271 9.66 -16.59 8.92
C GLY A 271 8.89 -16.83 7.63
N TYR A 272 9.04 -18.01 7.03
CA TYR A 272 8.62 -18.38 5.67
C TYR A 272 9.32 -17.60 4.55
N GLU A 273 9.57 -18.27 3.41
CA GLU A 273 10.17 -17.63 2.22
C GLU A 273 9.10 -16.85 1.43
N TYR A 274 8.59 -15.76 2.02
CA TYR A 274 7.78 -14.80 1.27
C TYR A 274 8.62 -14.22 0.13
N THR A 275 8.18 -14.43 -1.11
CA THR A 275 8.77 -13.75 -2.27
C THR A 275 7.82 -12.66 -2.73
N VAL A 276 8.34 -11.47 -2.96
CA VAL A 276 7.55 -10.31 -3.37
C VAL A 276 8.05 -9.82 -4.72
N LYS A 277 7.18 -9.89 -5.73
CA LYS A 277 7.45 -9.41 -7.08
C LYS A 277 6.93 -7.98 -7.18
N LYS A 278 7.82 -7.01 -7.38
CA LYS A 278 7.47 -5.61 -7.66
C LYS A 278 7.32 -5.41 -9.17
N ASN A 279 6.38 -4.54 -9.59
CA ASN A 279 6.02 -4.33 -11.00
C ASN A 279 5.64 -5.64 -11.71
N PHE A 280 4.99 -6.56 -10.98
CA PHE A 280 4.45 -7.78 -11.56
C PHE A 280 3.21 -7.43 -12.38
N THR A 281 3.15 -7.90 -13.62
CA THR A 281 2.07 -7.60 -14.55
C THR A 281 1.39 -8.89 -14.95
N VAL A 282 0.06 -8.96 -14.83
CA VAL A 282 -0.77 -10.07 -15.34
C VAL A 282 -1.67 -9.52 -16.45
N THR A 283 -1.79 -10.27 -17.55
CA THR A 283 -2.72 -10.01 -18.64
C THR A 283 -3.70 -11.17 -18.75
N TYR A 284 -4.97 -10.90 -18.47
CA TYR A 284 -6.09 -11.80 -18.68
C TYR A 284 -6.59 -11.71 -20.13
N THR A 285 -6.98 -12.84 -20.71
CA THR A 285 -7.56 -12.91 -22.06
C THR A 285 -9.03 -13.25 -21.98
N ARG A 286 -9.85 -12.46 -22.69
CA ARG A 286 -11.31 -12.61 -22.73
C ARG A 286 -11.70 -13.96 -23.37
N PRO A 287 -12.54 -14.78 -22.72
CA PRO A 287 -13.09 -15.99 -23.35
C PRO A 287 -14.02 -15.65 -24.53
N ASP A 288 -14.19 -16.62 -25.45
CA ASP A 288 -15.17 -16.52 -26.54
C ASP A 288 -16.62 -16.51 -26.01
N ASP A 289 -16.92 -17.37 -25.02
CA ASP A 289 -18.25 -17.51 -24.42
C ASP A 289 -18.31 -16.85 -23.04
N ILE A 290 -18.67 -15.56 -23.03
CA ILE A 290 -18.94 -14.78 -21.81
C ILE A 290 -20.42 -14.83 -21.38
N SER A 291 -21.17 -15.87 -21.76
CA SER A 291 -22.58 -16.04 -21.34
C SER A 291 -22.77 -16.89 -20.07
N LYS A 292 -21.70 -17.56 -19.61
CA LYS A 292 -21.65 -18.46 -18.46
C LYS A 292 -20.25 -18.51 -17.85
N ALA A 293 -20.10 -19.17 -16.70
CA ALA A 293 -18.78 -19.50 -16.15
C ALA A 293 -17.94 -20.36 -17.11
N VAL A 294 -16.75 -19.88 -17.45
CA VAL A 294 -15.73 -20.57 -18.26
C VAL A 294 -14.35 -20.14 -17.76
N ASP A 295 -13.34 -20.98 -17.94
CA ASP A 295 -11.96 -20.67 -17.54
C ASP A 295 -11.45 -19.40 -18.24
N VAL A 296 -10.85 -18.49 -17.48
CA VAL A 296 -10.25 -17.25 -18.02
C VAL A 296 -8.74 -17.37 -17.98
N SER A 297 -8.09 -17.41 -19.13
CA SER A 297 -6.63 -17.57 -19.21
C SER A 297 -5.89 -16.28 -18.86
N TRP A 298 -4.71 -16.43 -18.26
CA TRP A 298 -3.81 -15.31 -17.96
C TRP A 298 -2.34 -15.65 -18.24
N SER A 299 -1.55 -14.62 -18.52
CA SER A 299 -0.09 -14.68 -18.65
C SER A 299 0.56 -13.52 -17.91
N ALA A 300 1.79 -13.71 -17.41
CA ALA A 300 2.45 -12.75 -16.54
C ALA A 300 3.85 -12.33 -17.02
N SER A 301 4.35 -11.20 -16.50
CA SER A 301 5.63 -10.59 -16.90
C SER A 301 6.89 -11.41 -16.58
N ASP A 302 6.78 -12.42 -15.71
CA ASP A 302 7.86 -13.39 -15.44
C ASP A 302 7.82 -14.63 -16.36
N GLY A 303 6.89 -14.68 -17.30
CA GLY A 303 6.69 -15.80 -18.23
C GLY A 303 5.80 -16.92 -17.68
N THR A 304 5.25 -16.79 -16.47
CA THR A 304 4.23 -17.73 -15.97
C THR A 304 2.86 -17.49 -16.62
N SER A 305 2.01 -18.51 -16.60
CA SER A 305 0.65 -18.45 -17.13
C SER A 305 -0.25 -19.46 -16.41
N GLY A 306 -1.56 -19.25 -16.50
CA GLY A 306 -2.55 -20.11 -15.86
C GLY A 306 -3.97 -19.72 -16.25
N TYR A 307 -4.91 -20.08 -15.39
CA TYR A 307 -6.34 -19.75 -15.53
C TYR A 307 -6.92 -19.28 -14.20
N ILE A 308 -7.97 -18.47 -14.27
CA ILE A 308 -9.02 -18.44 -13.25
C ILE A 308 -9.99 -19.56 -13.64
N TYR A 309 -10.08 -20.62 -12.84
CA TYR A 309 -10.85 -21.82 -13.19
C TYR A 309 -12.33 -21.67 -12.84
N ALA A 310 -13.20 -21.99 -13.80
CA ALA A 310 -14.63 -22.09 -13.56
C ALA A 310 -14.95 -23.29 -12.66
N ASN A 311 -15.83 -23.09 -11.68
CA ASN A 311 -16.26 -24.13 -10.76
C ASN A 311 -17.78 -24.34 -10.80
N VAL A 312 -18.27 -25.36 -10.09
CA VAL A 312 -19.69 -25.75 -10.10
C VAL A 312 -20.57 -24.91 -9.17
N PHE A 313 -19.98 -24.04 -8.35
CA PHE A 313 -20.69 -23.20 -7.38
C PHE A 313 -21.06 -21.83 -7.98
N HIS A 314 -20.23 -21.31 -8.89
CA HIS A 314 -20.42 -20.02 -9.55
C HIS A 314 -20.63 -20.21 -11.05
N SER A 315 -21.81 -19.85 -11.55
CA SER A 315 -22.26 -20.20 -12.93
C SER A 315 -22.38 -19.00 -13.86
N GLN A 316 -22.33 -17.78 -13.32
CA GLN A 316 -22.30 -16.54 -14.09
C GLN A 316 -20.93 -16.34 -14.75
N PRO A 317 -20.80 -15.47 -15.77
CA PRO A 317 -19.52 -15.19 -16.42
C PRO A 317 -18.48 -14.65 -15.44
N TYR A 318 -17.24 -15.14 -15.52
CA TYR A 318 -16.14 -14.65 -14.67
C TYR A 318 -15.45 -13.42 -15.26
N TRP A 319 -15.60 -13.19 -16.58
CA TRP A 319 -15.13 -11.98 -17.24
C TRP A 319 -16.02 -10.78 -16.90
N PRO A 320 -15.49 -9.63 -16.44
CA PRO A 320 -16.31 -8.46 -16.12
C PRO A 320 -17.14 -7.97 -17.32
N LEU A 321 -18.47 -7.92 -17.18
CA LEU A 321 -19.38 -7.54 -18.29
C LEU A 321 -19.63 -6.02 -18.40
N PHE A 322 -19.22 -5.26 -17.39
CA PHE A 322 -19.49 -3.82 -17.24
C PHE A 322 -18.23 -2.95 -17.41
N VAL A 323 -17.14 -3.51 -17.95
CA VAL A 323 -15.91 -2.75 -18.25
C VAL A 323 -16.04 -2.12 -19.63
N ASP A 324 -15.80 -0.81 -19.68
CA ASP A 324 -15.92 -0.02 -20.91
C ASP A 324 -15.03 -0.54 -22.05
N GLY A 325 -15.60 -0.55 -23.26
CA GLY A 325 -14.90 -0.89 -24.50
C GLY A 325 -14.83 -2.38 -24.85
N ASP A 326 -15.41 -3.28 -24.02
CA ASP A 326 -15.38 -4.75 -24.20
C ASP A 326 -13.98 -5.29 -24.60
N PRO A 327 -12.95 -5.06 -23.76
CA PRO A 327 -11.56 -5.28 -24.16
C PRO A 327 -11.26 -6.78 -24.33
N ALA A 328 -10.52 -7.14 -25.38
CA ALA A 328 -10.06 -8.52 -25.59
C ALA A 328 -9.04 -8.99 -24.53
N HIS A 329 -8.35 -8.05 -23.88
CA HIS A 329 -7.38 -8.31 -22.82
C HIS A 329 -7.52 -7.28 -21.69
N MET A 330 -7.33 -7.72 -20.45
CA MET A 330 -7.23 -6.84 -19.29
C MET A 330 -5.87 -7.03 -18.63
N THR A 331 -5.10 -5.95 -18.51
CA THR A 331 -3.74 -5.96 -17.96
C THR A 331 -3.69 -5.14 -16.67
N PHE A 332 -3.11 -5.72 -15.62
CA PHE A 332 -2.91 -5.09 -14.33
C PHE A 332 -1.46 -5.24 -13.88
N THR A 333 -0.91 -4.22 -13.21
CA THR A 333 0.46 -4.18 -12.70
C THR A 333 0.48 -3.75 -11.24
N GLY A 334 1.28 -4.42 -10.40
CA GLY A 334 1.44 -4.06 -8.99
C GLY A 334 2.49 -4.90 -8.26
N THR A 335 2.46 -4.85 -6.94
CA THR A 335 3.12 -5.81 -6.05
C THR A 335 2.34 -7.13 -6.06
N CYS A 336 3.04 -8.25 -6.28
CA CYS A 336 2.50 -9.60 -6.05
C CYS A 336 3.29 -10.28 -4.92
N LEU A 337 2.57 -10.70 -3.88
CA LEU A 337 3.07 -11.62 -2.87
C LEU A 337 3.15 -13.05 -3.44
N SER A 338 3.96 -13.90 -2.81
CA SER A 338 3.92 -15.35 -3.01
C SER A 338 2.57 -15.92 -2.57
N ASN A 339 2.15 -17.04 -3.17
CA ASN A 339 0.93 -17.74 -2.77
C ASN A 339 0.94 -18.05 -1.27
N LEU A 340 -0.19 -17.77 -0.62
CA LEU A 340 -0.42 -17.93 0.82
C LEU A 340 -1.35 -19.10 1.13
N SER A 341 -2.11 -19.57 0.14
CA SER A 341 -2.94 -20.78 0.26
C SER A 341 -2.12 -22.06 0.14
N ILE A 342 -2.31 -22.94 1.11
CA ILE A 342 -1.66 -24.25 1.24
C ILE A 342 -2.76 -25.29 1.46
N ASP A 343 -2.77 -26.39 0.71
CA ASP A 343 -3.59 -27.55 1.07
C ASP A 343 -2.92 -28.28 2.24
N ARG A 344 -3.62 -28.32 3.38
CA ARG A 344 -3.20 -28.98 4.61
C ARG A 344 -4.03 -30.24 4.88
N SER A 345 -4.70 -30.80 3.86
CA SER A 345 -5.44 -32.06 3.90
C SER A 345 -4.66 -33.20 4.57
N GLU A 346 -3.38 -33.39 4.21
CA GLU A 346 -2.49 -34.39 4.81
C GLU A 346 -2.26 -34.14 6.31
N GLU A 347 -2.01 -32.88 6.72
CA GLU A 347 -1.79 -32.52 8.13
C GLU A 347 -3.05 -32.73 8.99
N MET A 348 -4.22 -32.48 8.40
CA MET A 348 -5.52 -32.66 9.04
C MET A 348 -6.05 -34.10 8.97
N GLY A 349 -5.36 -35.00 8.24
CA GLY A 349 -5.78 -36.39 8.06
C GLY A 349 -7.09 -36.54 7.27
N MET A 350 -7.36 -35.63 6.35
CA MET A 350 -8.61 -35.57 5.58
C MET A 350 -8.48 -36.26 4.21
N GLU A 351 -9.53 -36.97 3.78
CA GLU A 351 -9.60 -37.58 2.43
C GLU A 351 -9.94 -36.56 1.31
N GLY A 352 -10.10 -35.28 1.65
CA GLY A 352 -10.39 -34.19 0.71
C GLY A 352 -9.60 -32.93 1.06
N GLU A 353 -9.51 -32.02 0.09
CA GLU A 353 -8.75 -30.77 0.17
C GLU A 353 -9.17 -29.90 1.37
N TYR A 354 -8.17 -29.43 2.13
CA TYR A 354 -8.35 -28.48 3.23
C TYR A 354 -7.38 -27.30 3.05
N TRP A 355 -7.85 -26.30 2.33
CA TRP A 355 -7.09 -25.10 2.03
C TRP A 355 -7.03 -24.15 3.22
N TYR A 356 -5.82 -23.70 3.54
CA TYR A 356 -5.52 -22.69 4.55
C TYR A 356 -4.76 -21.54 3.90
N SER A 357 -5.32 -20.33 3.95
CA SER A 357 -4.70 -19.10 3.43
C SER A 357 -4.03 -18.32 4.55
N ALA A 358 -2.70 -18.34 4.57
CA ALA A 358 -1.89 -17.70 5.60
C ALA A 358 -1.96 -16.16 5.57
N ALA A 359 -1.77 -15.53 6.73
CA ALA A 359 -1.71 -14.08 6.88
C ALA A 359 -0.44 -13.47 6.24
N ALA A 360 -0.59 -12.33 5.56
CA ALA A 360 0.49 -11.53 4.97
C ALA A 360 1.17 -10.54 5.96
N GLY A 361 0.79 -10.57 7.24
CA GLY A 361 1.18 -9.57 8.24
C GLY A 361 0.40 -8.26 8.12
N LYS A 362 0.85 -7.20 8.80
CA LYS A 362 0.12 -5.91 8.86
C LYS A 362 0.22 -5.10 7.57
N GLY A 363 -0.70 -4.15 7.38
CA GLY A 363 -0.71 -3.22 6.24
C GLY A 363 -1.25 -3.79 4.92
N TYR A 364 -2.05 -4.86 4.97
CA TYR A 364 -2.82 -5.39 3.83
C TYR A 364 -4.30 -5.39 4.16
N ALA A 365 -5.15 -5.10 3.16
CA ALA A 365 -6.61 -5.21 3.28
C ALA A 365 -7.04 -6.67 3.16
N ASP A 366 -8.21 -7.01 3.71
CA ASP A 366 -8.79 -8.35 3.68
C ASP A 366 -7.82 -9.48 4.08
N ASN A 367 -7.13 -9.25 5.19
CA ASN A 367 -6.06 -10.11 5.66
C ASN A 367 -6.14 -10.26 7.18
N TYR A 368 -5.99 -11.48 7.70
CA TYR A 368 -5.96 -11.68 9.14
C TYR A 368 -4.63 -11.20 9.74
N SER A 369 -4.67 -10.68 10.96
CA SER A 369 -3.51 -10.24 11.75
C SER A 369 -3.89 -10.19 13.23
N GLU A 370 -2.93 -10.11 14.16
CA GLU A 370 -3.28 -10.09 15.59
C GLU A 370 -4.08 -8.84 16.02
N GLU A 371 -4.06 -7.78 15.22
CA GLU A 371 -4.79 -6.52 15.45
C GLU A 371 -6.14 -6.45 14.73
N TYR A 372 -6.59 -7.52 14.05
CA TYR A 372 -7.80 -7.47 13.23
C TYR A 372 -9.05 -7.08 14.02
N ASP A 373 -9.20 -7.61 15.24
CA ASP A 373 -10.31 -7.31 16.15
C ASP A 373 -10.09 -6.04 17.00
N ASP A 374 -8.92 -5.40 16.96
CA ASP A 374 -8.62 -4.23 17.77
C ASP A 374 -9.48 -3.01 17.40
N ILE A 375 -9.88 -2.27 18.44
CA ILE A 375 -10.62 -1.00 18.34
C ILE A 375 -9.64 0.17 18.35
N VAL A 376 -9.75 1.05 17.36
CA VAL A 376 -8.99 2.29 17.23
C VAL A 376 -9.87 3.48 17.65
N ASN A 377 -9.28 4.48 18.30
CA ASN A 377 -9.95 5.73 18.72
C ASN A 377 -11.26 5.55 19.53
N LEU A 378 -11.39 4.43 20.25
CA LEU A 378 -12.59 4.03 20.99
C LEU A 378 -13.86 3.87 20.13
N ASP A 379 -13.72 3.72 18.81
CA ASP A 379 -14.81 3.53 17.86
C ASP A 379 -14.99 2.04 17.55
N PRO A 380 -16.03 1.35 18.10
CA PRO A 380 -16.19 -0.09 17.95
C PRO A 380 -16.33 -0.55 16.49
N GLN A 381 -16.70 0.36 15.59
CA GLN A 381 -16.87 0.09 14.17
C GLN A 381 -15.53 -0.10 13.43
N THR A 382 -14.41 0.18 14.09
CA THR A 382 -13.05 -0.11 13.61
C THR A 382 -12.56 -1.51 13.99
N ALA A 383 -13.30 -2.28 14.80
CA ALA A 383 -13.02 -3.70 14.98
C ALA A 383 -13.29 -4.48 13.68
N ARG A 384 -12.71 -5.69 13.56
CA ARG A 384 -12.84 -6.57 12.37
C ARG A 384 -12.43 -5.86 11.08
N SER A 385 -11.25 -5.24 11.11
CA SER A 385 -10.73 -4.42 10.03
C SER A 385 -9.20 -4.41 10.02
N ASN A 386 -8.64 -4.10 8.86
CA ASN A 386 -7.22 -3.86 8.65
C ASN A 386 -6.88 -2.40 8.85
N LYS A 387 -5.76 -2.13 9.54
CA LYS A 387 -5.33 -0.79 9.97
C LYS A 387 -4.22 -0.28 9.05
N PHE A 388 -4.26 1.02 8.74
CA PHE A 388 -3.32 1.64 7.81
C PHE A 388 -2.76 2.96 8.35
N ASP A 389 -1.48 3.17 8.07
CA ASP A 389 -0.67 4.32 8.43
C ASP A 389 0.03 4.81 7.15
N ILE A 390 -0.28 6.05 6.74
CA ILE A 390 0.23 6.74 5.55
C ILE A 390 1.74 7.01 5.69
N SER A 391 2.30 6.97 6.90
CA SER A 391 3.75 6.98 7.15
C SER A 391 4.49 5.72 6.69
N ASN A 392 3.78 4.72 6.17
CA ASN A 392 4.32 3.59 5.42
C ASN A 392 4.27 3.76 3.90
N ALA A 393 3.85 4.91 3.38
CA ALA A 393 3.90 5.21 1.95
C ALA A 393 5.32 5.10 1.37
N VAL A 394 5.44 4.45 0.22
CA VAL A 394 6.67 4.31 -0.55
C VAL A 394 6.47 4.66 -2.03
N ASP A 395 7.53 5.18 -2.66
CA ASP A 395 7.57 5.43 -4.10
C ASP A 395 7.68 4.14 -4.92
N ALA A 396 7.64 4.27 -6.25
CA ALA A 396 7.79 3.16 -7.19
C ALA A 396 9.19 2.49 -7.17
N GLN A 397 10.13 2.98 -6.36
CA GLN A 397 11.43 2.36 -6.09
C GLN A 397 11.51 1.74 -4.69
N GLY A 398 10.45 1.86 -3.87
CA GLY A 398 10.38 1.35 -2.51
C GLY A 398 10.99 2.27 -1.45
N ASN A 399 11.35 3.52 -1.79
CA ASN A 399 11.84 4.49 -0.79
C ASN A 399 10.65 5.06 -0.02
N LYS A 400 10.78 5.25 1.30
CA LYS A 400 9.75 5.93 2.11
C LYS A 400 9.53 7.36 1.61
N VAL A 401 8.26 7.69 1.38
CA VAL A 401 7.79 9.04 1.05
C VAL A 401 7.02 9.59 2.25
N ARG A 402 7.07 10.91 2.41
CA ARG A 402 6.27 11.62 3.40
C ARG A 402 5.13 12.34 2.72
N LEU A 403 3.91 12.10 3.22
CA LEU A 403 2.68 12.68 2.70
C LEU A 403 1.93 13.37 3.84
N SER A 404 1.33 14.52 3.58
CA SER A 404 0.47 15.24 4.53
C SER A 404 -0.87 14.53 4.78
N GLY A 405 -1.31 13.70 3.82
CA GLY A 405 -2.55 12.95 3.86
C GLY A 405 -2.84 12.25 2.54
N ALA A 406 -4.07 11.75 2.38
CA ALA A 406 -4.56 11.09 1.19
C ALA A 406 -6.02 11.49 0.90
N ASP A 407 -6.34 11.70 -0.38
CA ASP A 407 -7.68 11.99 -0.87
C ASP A 407 -8.33 10.81 -1.59
N PHE A 408 -7.49 9.91 -2.13
CA PHE A 408 -7.91 8.70 -2.82
C PHE A 408 -7.17 7.50 -2.24
N ILE A 409 -7.90 6.41 -2.06
CA ILE A 409 -7.38 5.13 -1.58
C ILE A 409 -7.73 4.07 -2.63
N LYS A 410 -6.71 3.35 -3.09
CA LYS A 410 -6.84 2.22 -4.01
C LYS A 410 -6.53 0.94 -3.26
N VAL A 411 -7.40 -0.07 -3.38
CA VAL A 411 -7.15 -1.43 -2.92
C VAL A 411 -7.09 -2.34 -4.13
N TYR A 412 -6.10 -3.21 -4.22
CA TYR A 412 -5.99 -4.18 -5.30
C TYR A 412 -5.51 -5.56 -4.81
N THR A 413 -6.05 -6.64 -5.38
CA THR A 413 -5.66 -8.02 -5.03
C THR A 413 -4.17 -8.22 -5.32
N CYS A 414 -3.35 -8.49 -4.29
CA CYS A 414 -1.89 -8.58 -4.42
C CYS A 414 -1.35 -10.02 -4.40
N ILE A 415 -2.22 -10.99 -4.69
CA ILE A 415 -1.91 -12.43 -4.83
C ILE A 415 -2.38 -12.95 -6.19
N ASN A 416 -1.71 -13.97 -6.72
CA ASN A 416 -2.09 -14.65 -7.96
C ASN A 416 -2.13 -16.17 -7.74
N GLN A 417 -3.11 -16.62 -6.94
CA GLN A 417 -3.23 -18.00 -6.46
C GLN A 417 -4.59 -18.60 -6.80
N SER A 418 -4.67 -19.93 -6.74
CA SER A 418 -5.93 -20.68 -6.79
C SER A 418 -5.86 -21.86 -5.82
N SER A 419 -6.97 -22.11 -5.15
CA SER A 419 -7.09 -22.95 -3.96
C SER A 419 -8.12 -24.06 -4.20
N GLY A 420 -7.91 -24.82 -5.28
CA GLY A 420 -8.73 -25.97 -5.65
C GLY A 420 -10.21 -25.61 -5.74
N TRP A 421 -11.05 -26.29 -4.95
CA TRP A 421 -12.50 -26.05 -4.94
C TRP A 421 -12.93 -24.67 -4.42
N LEU A 422 -12.07 -23.94 -3.68
CA LEU A 422 -12.33 -22.56 -3.25
C LEU A 422 -12.21 -21.53 -4.37
N GLY A 423 -11.63 -21.89 -5.54
CA GLY A 423 -11.50 -20.98 -6.69
C GLY A 423 -10.18 -20.18 -6.71
N GLU A 424 -10.22 -18.96 -7.23
CA GLU A 424 -9.10 -18.01 -7.16
C GLU A 424 -9.00 -17.32 -5.80
N GLY A 425 -7.82 -16.79 -5.48
CA GLY A 425 -7.69 -15.84 -4.39
C GLY A 425 -8.16 -14.44 -4.81
N SER A 426 -9.13 -13.86 -4.11
CA SER A 426 -9.71 -12.54 -4.41
C SER A 426 -9.87 -11.69 -3.15
N THR A 427 -9.42 -10.44 -3.18
CA THR A 427 -9.65 -9.50 -2.07
C THR A 427 -11.09 -9.00 -2.07
N GLU A 428 -11.74 -8.99 -0.91
CA GLU A 428 -13.03 -8.34 -0.69
C GLU A 428 -12.91 -7.05 0.13
N VAL A 429 -13.56 -5.98 -0.35
CA VAL A 429 -13.65 -4.69 0.36
C VAL A 429 -15.06 -4.48 0.89
N CYS A 430 -15.23 -4.51 2.20
CA CYS A 430 -16.49 -4.38 2.94
C CYS A 430 -16.75 -2.96 3.48
N GLY A 431 -15.99 -1.96 3.04
CA GLY A 431 -16.08 -0.57 3.45
C GLY A 431 -14.81 -0.07 4.16
N ALA A 432 -14.78 1.22 4.51
CA ALA A 432 -13.63 1.84 5.17
C ALA A 432 -14.07 2.98 6.10
N ILE A 433 -13.21 3.30 7.09
CA ILE A 433 -13.40 4.39 8.04
C ILE A 433 -12.14 5.26 8.07
N SER A 434 -12.30 6.57 7.89
CA SER A 434 -11.27 7.57 8.18
C SER A 434 -11.17 7.79 9.68
N LEU A 435 -9.94 7.79 10.20
CA LEU A 435 -9.62 8.10 11.60
C LEU A 435 -9.22 9.57 11.80
N THR A 436 -9.35 10.40 10.75
CA THR A 436 -9.12 11.85 10.83
C THR A 436 -10.22 12.50 11.69
N SER A 437 -9.82 13.15 12.77
CA SER A 437 -10.74 13.79 13.72
C SER A 437 -10.56 15.32 13.74
N GLY A 438 -11.51 16.03 13.13
CA GLY A 438 -11.56 17.49 13.15
C GLY A 438 -10.47 18.18 12.30
N PRO A 439 -10.29 19.50 12.48
CA PRO A 439 -9.24 20.27 11.81
C PRO A 439 -7.83 19.89 12.31
N LEU A 440 -6.78 20.37 11.62
CA LEU A 440 -5.35 20.17 11.92
C LEU A 440 -4.88 20.86 13.22
N SER A 441 -5.75 21.00 14.23
CA SER A 441 -5.48 21.68 15.50
C SER A 441 -5.03 20.67 16.56
N GLY A 442 -3.75 20.30 16.54
CA GLY A 442 -3.11 19.57 17.66
C GLY A 442 -2.50 18.21 17.33
N GLN A 443 -2.51 17.76 16.07
CA GLN A 443 -1.73 16.59 15.67
C GLN A 443 -0.23 16.88 15.79
N SER A 444 0.51 15.91 16.29
CA SER A 444 1.97 15.88 16.25
C SER A 444 2.47 15.47 14.87
N ASP A 445 3.76 15.73 14.60
CA ASP A 445 4.42 15.25 13.38
C ASP A 445 4.60 13.71 13.48
N PRO A 446 4.00 12.91 12.58
CA PRO A 446 4.09 11.45 12.61
C PRO A 446 5.51 10.94 12.33
N TYR A 447 6.35 11.77 11.70
CA TYR A 447 7.73 11.45 11.37
C TYR A 447 8.76 12.00 12.37
N ALA A 448 8.31 12.59 13.48
CA ALA A 448 9.17 13.07 14.56
C ALA A 448 9.79 11.90 15.35
N SER A 449 10.81 11.27 14.76
CA SER A 449 11.57 10.17 15.37
C SER A 449 12.40 10.66 16.57
N GLY A 450 11.78 10.66 17.75
CA GLY A 450 12.48 10.84 19.01
C GLY A 450 13.22 9.57 19.42
N GLU A 451 14.50 9.42 19.01
CA GLU A 451 15.46 8.67 19.83
C GLU A 451 15.66 9.46 21.15
N GLY A 452 14.75 9.21 22.08
CA GLY A 452 14.61 9.92 23.34
C GLY A 452 13.92 9.02 24.33
N SER A 453 14.55 7.87 24.64
CA SER A 453 14.11 6.95 25.68
C SER A 453 14.29 7.57 27.07
N THR A 454 13.45 8.56 27.40
CA THR A 454 13.12 8.84 28.79
C THR A 454 12.18 7.74 29.26
N GLU A 455 12.77 6.69 29.84
CA GLU A 455 12.03 5.80 30.72
C GLU A 455 11.25 6.66 31.71
N VAL A 456 9.92 6.57 31.68
CA VAL A 456 9.08 7.13 32.74
C VAL A 456 9.25 6.24 33.96
N CYS A 457 10.36 6.46 34.66
CA CYS A 457 10.70 5.76 35.89
C CYS A 457 9.64 6.13 36.93
N GLY A 458 8.68 5.22 37.14
CA GLY A 458 7.46 5.49 37.89
C GLY A 458 7.77 5.92 39.32
N ALA A 459 7.53 7.19 39.62
CA ALA A 459 7.57 7.72 40.98
C ALA A 459 6.38 7.15 41.78
N ILE A 460 6.54 5.95 42.33
CA ILE A 460 5.57 5.32 43.23
C ILE A 460 5.42 6.22 44.46
N SER A 461 4.30 6.92 44.54
CA SER A 461 3.92 7.74 45.70
C SER A 461 3.56 6.83 46.88
N LEU A 462 4.57 6.45 47.67
CA LEU A 462 4.39 5.73 48.93
C LEU A 462 3.77 6.66 49.98
N SER A 463 2.44 6.71 49.99
CA SER A 463 1.63 7.38 51.01
C SER A 463 1.78 6.70 52.37
N ALA A 464 2.80 7.10 53.13
CA ALA A 464 3.03 6.64 54.49
C ALA A 464 2.01 7.26 55.46
N LYS A 465 0.94 6.50 55.76
CA LYS A 465 -0.05 6.87 56.80
C LYS A 465 0.62 6.96 58.18
N LYS A 466 0.91 8.19 58.64
CA LYS A 466 1.16 8.46 60.08
C LYS A 466 -0.11 8.19 60.88
N LYS A 467 -0.20 7.02 61.51
CA LYS A 467 -1.11 6.82 62.65
C LYS A 467 -0.56 7.57 63.86
N PHE A 468 -1.29 8.57 64.34
CA PHE A 468 -1.19 8.99 65.73
C PHE A 468 -1.95 7.97 66.60
N LEU A 469 -1.28 7.43 67.62
CA LEU A 469 -1.92 7.01 68.86
C LEU A 469 -1.16 7.67 70.01
N CYS A 470 -1.90 8.28 70.94
CA CYS A 470 -1.37 8.67 72.24
C CYS A 470 -1.82 7.64 73.27
N PHE A 471 -0.89 7.29 74.18
CA PHE A 471 -0.99 6.34 75.29
C PHE A 471 -1.08 4.85 74.90
#